data_AF-A0A7C8NA77-F1
#
_entry.id   AF-A0A7C8NA77-F1
#
_cell.length_a   1.000
_cell.length_b   1.000
_cell.length_c   1.000
_cell.angle_alpha   90.00
_cell.angle_beta   90.00
_cell.angle_gamma   90.00
#
_symmetry.space_group_name_H-M   'P 1'
#
loop_
_entity.id
_entity.type
_entity.pdbx_description
1 polymer ?
#
loop_
_entity_poly.entity_id
_entity_poly.type
_entity_poly.pdbx_seq_one_letter_code
_entity_poly.pdbx_strand_id
1 'polypeptide(L)'
;MAENGSKSPQDGDSNQGLGPDERPRLTEEEKKQNHIASEQKRREAIRAGFDRLSELVPGLEGQGRSEGLVLNRTVAFIREQLVRRRELVLAAEARGEYVSKELKEYVSVKPDSVARN
;
A
#
# COMPACT_ATOMS: atom_id res chain seq x y z
N MET A 1 20.26 30.13 39.92
CA MET A 1 20.31 29.11 38.85
C MET A 1 18.88 28.87 38.39
N ALA A 2 18.71 28.78 37.08
CA ALA A 2 17.51 28.99 36.25
C ALA A 2 16.15 28.41 36.70
N GLU A 3 15.10 29.24 36.58
CA GLU A 3 13.72 28.81 36.27
C GLU A 3 13.68 28.24 34.84
N ASN A 4 12.87 27.20 34.61
CA ASN A 4 12.45 26.86 33.25
C ASN A 4 10.93 26.63 33.24
N GLY A 5 10.24 27.63 32.70
CA GLY A 5 8.80 27.75 32.70
C GLY A 5 8.12 26.89 31.65
N SER A 6 6.99 26.32 32.06
CA SER A 6 5.91 25.85 31.22
C SER A 6 5.46 26.97 30.27
N LYS A 7 5.51 26.74 28.96
CA LYS A 7 4.82 27.60 27.99
C LYS A 7 3.97 26.74 27.05
N SER A 8 2.69 26.66 27.39
CA SER A 8 1.61 26.30 26.47
C SER A 8 1.55 27.34 25.33
N PRO A 9 1.24 26.96 24.09
CA PRO A 9 1.06 27.94 23.02
C PRO A 9 -0.25 28.68 23.22
N GLN A 10 -0.16 30.01 23.17
CA GLN A 10 -1.22 30.98 23.41
C GLN A 10 -2.04 31.15 22.13
N ASP A 11 -3.35 30.93 22.23
CA ASP A 11 -4.33 31.24 21.19
C ASP A 11 -4.36 32.77 20.94
N GLY A 12 -3.83 33.18 19.79
CA GLY A 12 -3.85 34.57 19.32
C GLY A 12 -4.99 34.80 18.35
N ASP A 13 -6.15 35.22 18.86
CA ASP A 13 -7.21 35.85 18.08
C ASP A 13 -6.70 37.17 17.47
N SER A 14 -6.59 37.22 16.15
CA SER A 14 -6.33 38.44 15.39
C SER A 14 -7.07 38.39 14.07
N ASN A 15 -8.31 38.84 14.13
CA ASN A 15 -9.11 39.29 13.00
C ASN A 15 -8.41 40.47 12.29
N GLN A 16 -7.79 40.22 11.12
CA GLN A 16 -7.53 41.23 10.07
C GLN A 16 -6.94 40.58 8.80
N GLY A 17 -7.64 40.71 7.67
CA GLY A 17 -7.14 40.36 6.33
C GLY A 17 -8.24 39.76 5.44
N LEU A 18 -8.87 40.58 4.60
CA LEU A 18 -9.72 40.14 3.49
C LEU A 18 -8.96 40.46 2.19
N GLY A 19 -8.07 39.56 1.77
CA GLY A 19 -7.50 39.53 0.41
C GLY A 19 -8.18 38.46 -0.45
N PRO A 20 -8.42 38.68 -1.76
CA PRO A 20 -9.12 37.73 -2.63
C PRO A 20 -8.36 36.42 -2.94
N ASP A 21 -7.24 36.17 -2.26
CA ASP A 21 -6.42 34.95 -2.38
C ASP A 21 -6.28 34.16 -1.06
N GLU A 22 -7.00 34.55 -0.01
CA GLU A 22 -6.94 33.86 1.27
C GLU A 22 -8.03 32.80 1.35
N ARG A 23 -7.71 31.59 0.89
CA ARG A 23 -8.42 30.40 1.37
C ARG A 23 -8.43 30.48 2.90
N PRO A 24 -9.60 30.62 3.56
CA PRO A 24 -9.64 30.78 5.00
C PRO A 24 -8.91 29.61 5.65
N ARG A 25 -8.06 29.91 6.64
CA ARG A 25 -7.41 28.87 7.43
C ARG A 25 -8.52 28.03 8.06
N LEU A 26 -8.52 26.73 7.77
CA LEU A 26 -9.53 25.80 8.28
C LEU A 26 -9.65 25.97 9.80
N THR A 27 -10.87 26.17 10.27
CA THR A 27 -11.21 26.16 11.70
C THR A 27 -10.80 24.82 12.32
N GLU A 28 -10.62 24.77 13.64
CA GLU A 28 -10.28 23.51 14.33
C GLU A 28 -11.35 22.42 14.10
N GLU A 29 -12.62 22.82 14.01
CA GLU A 29 -13.70 21.90 13.66
C GLU A 29 -13.59 21.41 12.20
N GLU A 30 -13.33 22.30 11.24
CA GLU A 30 -13.12 21.90 9.84
C GLU A 30 -11.90 21.00 9.65
N LYS A 31 -10.80 21.25 10.36
CA LYS A 31 -9.62 20.37 10.36
C LYS A 31 -9.96 18.98 10.87
N LYS A 32 -10.72 18.90 11.96
CA LYS A 32 -11.16 17.63 12.55
C LYS A 32 -12.05 16.85 11.58
N GLN A 33 -13.01 17.51 10.95
CA GLN A 33 -13.87 16.89 9.94
C GLN A 33 -13.07 16.43 8.71
N ASN A 34 -12.14 17.26 8.23
CA ASN A 34 -11.29 16.89 7.10
C ASN A 34 -10.39 15.69 7.40
N HIS A 35 -9.83 15.64 8.61
CA HIS A 35 -9.03 14.50 9.06
C HIS A 35 -9.85 13.19 9.08
N ILE A 36 -11.07 13.23 9.62
CA ILE A 36 -11.98 12.08 9.63
C ILE A 36 -12.30 11.64 8.20
N ALA A 37 -12.67 12.57 7.32
CA ALA A 37 -13.00 12.29 5.94
C ALA A 37 -11.82 11.70 5.16
N SER A 38 -10.61 12.26 5.35
CA SER A 38 -9.38 11.79 4.71
C SER A 38 -9.03 10.37 5.15
N GLU A 39 -9.12 10.08 6.45
CA GLU A 39 -8.84 8.75 6.97
C GLU A 39 -9.90 7.73 6.54
N GLN A 40 -11.18 8.12 6.47
CA GLN A 40 -12.22 7.24 5.95
C GLN A 40 -11.96 6.88 4.48
N LYS A 41 -11.68 7.87 3.63
CA LYS A 41 -11.32 7.66 2.23
C LYS A 41 -10.08 6.75 2.09
N ARG A 42 -9.06 6.97 2.93
CA ARG A 42 -7.86 6.12 2.97
C ARG A 42 -8.22 4.67 3.30
N ARG A 43 -9.06 4.44 4.31
CA ARG A 43 -9.50 3.09 4.71
C ARG A 43 -10.34 2.41 3.64
N GLU A 44 -11.22 3.15 2.97
CA GLU A 44 -12.01 2.63 1.85
C GLU A 44 -11.12 2.20 0.68
N ALA A 45 -10.11 3.01 0.33
CA ALA A 45 -9.14 2.65 -0.70
C ALA A 45 -8.34 1.37 -0.35
N ILE A 46 -7.93 1.22 0.91
CA ILE A 46 -7.23 0.01 1.38
C ILE A 46 -8.14 -1.21 1.24
N ARG A 47 -9.41 -1.12 1.68
CA ARG A 47 -10.37 -2.22 1.57
C ARG A 47 -10.62 -2.63 0.12
N ALA A 48 -10.82 -1.66 -0.77
CA ALA A 48 -10.96 -1.94 -2.20
C ALA A 48 -9.71 -2.66 -2.77
N GLY A 49 -8.52 -2.35 -2.26
CA GLY A 49 -7.29 -3.08 -2.59
C GLY A 49 -7.33 -4.55 -2.16
N PHE A 50 -7.81 -4.84 -0.94
CA PHE A 50 -7.98 -6.20 -0.44
C PHE A 50 -9.05 -6.98 -1.19
N ASP A 51 -10.17 -6.34 -1.51
CA ASP A 51 -11.23 -6.96 -2.32
C ASP A 51 -10.67 -7.35 -3.70
N ARG A 52 -9.90 -6.47 -4.36
CA ARG A 52 -9.23 -6.78 -5.63
C ARG A 52 -8.22 -7.94 -5.51
N LEU A 53 -7.45 -8.00 -4.42
CA LEU A 53 -6.54 -9.14 -4.19
C LEU A 53 -7.32 -10.45 -4.06
N SER A 54 -8.45 -10.41 -3.38
CA SER A 54 -9.31 -11.59 -3.19
C SER A 54 -9.94 -12.12 -4.48
N GLU A 55 -10.10 -11.26 -5.50
CA GLU A 55 -10.57 -11.64 -6.84
C GLU A 55 -9.44 -12.19 -7.74
N LEU A 56 -8.20 -11.72 -7.55
CA LEU A 56 -7.05 -12.13 -8.38
C LEU A 56 -6.39 -13.43 -7.91
N VAL A 57 -6.42 -13.70 -6.61
CA VAL A 57 -5.77 -14.86 -6.01
C VAL A 57 -6.79 -16.00 -5.90
N PRO A 58 -6.57 -17.13 -6.58
CA PRO A 58 -7.52 -18.24 -6.57
C PRO A 58 -7.83 -18.75 -5.17
N GLY A 59 -9.13 -18.95 -4.88
CA GLY A 59 -9.60 -19.51 -3.61
C GLY A 59 -9.67 -18.51 -2.45
N LEU A 60 -9.58 -17.21 -2.74
CA LEU A 60 -9.79 -16.13 -1.75
C LEU A 60 -11.10 -15.37 -1.97
N GLU A 61 -11.97 -15.81 -2.86
CA GLU A 61 -13.18 -15.07 -3.24
C GLU A 61 -14.06 -14.79 -2.00
N GLY A 62 -14.39 -13.53 -1.77
CA GLY A 62 -15.16 -13.10 -0.59
C GLY A 62 -14.38 -13.04 0.73
N GLN A 63 -13.07 -13.33 0.73
CA GLN A 63 -12.21 -13.26 1.92
C GLN A 63 -11.49 -11.92 2.11
N GLY A 64 -11.85 -10.87 1.37
CA GLY A 64 -11.23 -9.53 1.44
C GLY A 64 -11.21 -8.89 2.83
N ARG A 65 -11.98 -9.42 3.79
CA ARG A 65 -11.99 -8.95 5.20
C ARG A 65 -10.96 -9.63 6.11
N SER A 66 -10.28 -10.68 5.64
CA SER A 66 -9.24 -11.39 6.40
C SER A 66 -7.84 -10.95 5.97
N GLU A 67 -7.43 -9.74 6.36
CA GLU A 67 -6.21 -9.08 5.87
C GLU A 67 -4.97 -9.98 5.89
N GLY A 68 -4.65 -10.59 7.04
CA GLY A 68 -3.48 -11.46 7.16
C GLY A 68 -3.55 -12.73 6.30
N LEU A 69 -4.75 -13.31 6.13
CA LEU A 69 -4.94 -14.47 5.25
C LEU A 69 -4.73 -14.09 3.79
N VAL A 70 -5.31 -12.96 3.37
CA VAL A 70 -5.20 -12.46 1.99
C VAL A 70 -3.75 -12.19 1.65
N LEU A 71 -3.00 -11.47 2.50
CA LEU A 71 -1.59 -11.18 2.24
C LEU A 71 -0.74 -12.45 2.16
N ASN A 72 -0.89 -13.38 3.11
CA ASN A 72 -0.10 -14.62 3.12
C ASN A 72 -0.36 -15.48 1.88
N ARG A 73 -1.63 -15.63 1.49
CA ARG A 73 -2.02 -16.39 0.29
C ARG A 73 -1.59 -15.69 -0.99
N THR A 74 -1.66 -14.36 -1.04
CA THR A 74 -1.15 -13.57 -2.17
C THR A 74 0.34 -13.79 -2.38
N VAL A 75 1.15 -13.74 -1.31
CA VAL A 75 2.60 -13.99 -1.39
C VAL A 75 2.90 -15.41 -1.86
N ALA A 76 2.18 -16.40 -1.31
CA ALA A 76 2.31 -17.79 -1.75
C ALA A 76 2.00 -17.96 -3.24
N PHE A 77 0.91 -17.34 -3.71
CA PHE A 77 0.50 -17.37 -5.11
C PHE A 77 1.53 -16.69 -6.02
N ILE A 78 2.07 -15.52 -5.65
CA ILE A 78 3.13 -14.85 -6.42
C ILE A 78 4.35 -15.77 -6.58
N ARG A 79 4.79 -16.45 -5.51
CA ARG A 79 5.90 -17.40 -5.56
C ARG A 79 5.61 -18.55 -6.52
N GLU A 80 4.41 -19.12 -6.46
CA GLU A 80 3.97 -20.17 -7.40
C GLU A 80 4.00 -19.67 -8.85
N GLN A 81 3.48 -18.49 -9.13
CA GLN A 81 3.48 -17.91 -10.48
C GLN A 81 4.90 -17.66 -11.02
N LEU A 82 5.85 -17.28 -10.16
CA LEU A 82 7.26 -17.12 -10.54
C LEU A 82 7.90 -18.47 -10.92
N VAL A 83 7.64 -19.53 -10.14
CA VAL A 83 8.09 -20.89 -10.47
C VAL A 83 7.47 -21.35 -11.79
N ARG A 84 6.16 -21.18 -11.94
CA ARG A 84 5.45 -21.56 -13.16
C ARG A 84 5.99 -20.83 -14.38
N ARG A 85 6.25 -19.53 -14.26
CA ARG A 85 6.87 -18.74 -15.32
C ARG A 85 8.24 -19.29 -15.72
N ARG A 86 9.08 -19.66 -14.74
CA ARG A 86 10.39 -20.29 -15.00
C ARG A 86 10.26 -21.58 -15.82
N GLU A 87 9.35 -22.46 -15.40
CA GLU A 87 9.10 -23.73 -16.11
C GLU A 87 8.67 -23.49 -17.56
N LEU A 88 7.74 -22.55 -17.78
CA LEU A 88 7.25 -22.23 -19.11
C LEU A 88 8.35 -21.66 -20.02
N VAL A 89 9.21 -20.79 -19.49
CA VAL A 89 10.37 -20.25 -20.22
C VAL A 89 11.32 -21.37 -20.63
N LEU A 90 11.70 -22.25 -19.69
CA LEU A 90 12.59 -23.37 -19.96
C LEU A 90 11.97 -24.35 -20.98
N ALA A 91 10.67 -24.62 -20.86
CA ALA A 91 9.96 -25.48 -21.79
C ALA A 91 9.90 -24.88 -23.21
N ALA A 92 9.73 -23.56 -23.34
CA ALA A 92 9.75 -22.88 -24.64
C ALA A 92 11.13 -22.96 -25.29
N GLU A 93 12.20 -22.69 -24.54
CA GLU A 93 13.57 -22.81 -25.04
C GLU A 93 13.92 -24.24 -25.44
N ALA A 94 13.46 -25.24 -24.67
CA ALA A 94 13.66 -26.65 -25.00
C ALA A 94 12.95 -27.07 -26.31
N ARG A 95 11.87 -26.38 -26.69
CA ARG A 95 11.21 -26.55 -28.00
C ARG A 95 11.90 -25.75 -29.12
N GLY A 96 12.97 -25.03 -28.82
CA GLY A 96 13.69 -24.17 -29.77
C GLY A 96 13.03 -22.81 -30.01
N GLU A 97 12.04 -22.42 -29.20
CA GLU A 97 11.41 -21.12 -29.29
C GLU A 97 12.32 -20.03 -28.69
N TYR A 98 12.37 -18.87 -29.35
CA TYR A 98 13.07 -17.71 -28.79
C TYR A 98 12.21 -17.04 -27.72
N VAL A 99 12.73 -17.01 -26.48
CA VAL A 99 12.16 -16.20 -25.40
C VAL A 99 12.98 -14.93 -25.23
N SER A 100 12.32 -13.77 -25.19
CA SER A 100 12.97 -12.47 -25.03
C SER A 100 13.66 -12.34 -23.66
N LYS A 101 14.69 -11.49 -23.57
CA LYS A 101 15.47 -11.27 -22.34
C LYS A 101 14.60 -10.73 -21.19
N GLU A 102 13.67 -9.84 -21.49
CA GLU A 102 12.71 -9.26 -20.54
C GLU A 102 11.86 -10.33 -19.83
N LEU A 103 11.47 -11.37 -20.57
CA LEU A 103 10.68 -12.46 -20.00
C LEU A 103 11.49 -13.34 -19.05
N LYS A 104 12.82 -13.41 -19.24
CA LYS A 104 13.78 -14.19 -18.46
C LYS A 104 14.29 -13.48 -17.20
N GLU A 105 14.33 -12.15 -17.20
CA GLU A 105 14.92 -11.37 -16.10
C GLU A 105 14.28 -11.68 -14.73
N TYR A 106 12.95 -11.73 -14.69
CA TYR A 106 12.16 -12.04 -13.48
C TYR A 106 12.22 -13.51 -13.03
N VAL A 107 12.82 -14.39 -13.84
CA VAL A 107 13.02 -15.81 -13.51
C VAL A 107 14.31 -16.02 -12.70
N SER A 108 15.23 -15.06 -12.73
CA SER A 108 16.53 -15.13 -12.04
C SER A 108 16.46 -14.79 -10.54
N VAL A 109 15.29 -14.52 -9.97
CA VAL A 109 15.15 -14.20 -8.54
C VAL A 109 15.64 -15.41 -7.74
N LYS A 110 16.75 -15.23 -7.01
CA LYS A 110 17.33 -16.28 -6.18
C LYS A 110 16.27 -16.75 -5.18
N PRO A 111 16.10 -18.06 -4.96
CA PRO A 111 15.18 -18.54 -3.93
C PRO A 111 15.56 -17.87 -2.61
N ASP A 112 14.55 -17.31 -1.93
CA ASP A 112 14.68 -16.58 -0.67
C ASP A 112 15.67 -17.30 0.25
N SER A 113 16.77 -16.63 0.58
CA SER A 113 17.74 -17.05 1.59
C SER A 113 17.17 -16.96 3.03
N VAL A 114 15.84 -17.05 3.17
CA VAL A 114 15.13 -16.98 4.45
C VAL A 114 14.86 -18.41 4.93
N ALA A 115 15.95 -19.15 5.13
CA ALA A 115 15.98 -20.22 6.11
C ALA A 115 16.68 -19.65 7.35
N ARG A 116 15.93 -19.63 8.47
CA ARG A 116 16.29 -19.32 9.86
C ARG A 116 15.60 -18.09 10.42
N ASN A 117 14.52 -18.34 11.18
CA ASN A 117 14.44 -17.93 12.57
C ASN A 117 13.67 -18.99 13.35
#